data_AF-A0A067C4Q3-F1
#
_entry.id   AF-A0A067C4Q3-F1
#
_cell.length_a   1.000
_cell.length_b   1.000
_cell.length_c   1.000
_cell.angle_alpha   90.00
_cell.angle_beta   90.00
_cell.angle_gamma   90.00
#
_symmetry.space_group_name_H-M   'P 1'
#
loop_
_entity.id
_entity.type
_entity.pdbx_description
1 polymer ?
#
loop_
_entity_poly.entity_id
_entity_poly.type
_entity_poly.pdbx_seq_one_letter_code
_entity_poly.pdbx_strand_id
1 'polypeptide(L)'
;LDGTVNWSWATTLIPLWICNALVLPYLVHKNMKPIKINLNTSEETPLVGKAGEKTMAEEAMESANCFIHTTRNLALLAYLTSQIFVVLRLDHVVEWHWLLVFIPYYVASVLSCEGFDLIQSLLIAAKMDGMLNSTWLLTLMPSWVGLAIFLVFLPLQTYWAFKASPDDDDDVEPKSRVFRFFLALGVFFSLVFLSSPIFIAIYRLDYAAFSTFYIALPFFVLVGVAIVAGLASVFLMTPEPTTSTIYVHAAADDEC
;
A
#
# COMPACT_ATOMS: atom_id res chain seq x y z
N LEU A 1 -6.88 -16.51 -22.37
CA LEU A 1 -7.83 -15.37 -22.19
C LEU A 1 -8.18 -14.67 -23.49
N ASP A 2 -7.25 -14.48 -24.43
CA ASP A 2 -7.54 -13.95 -25.78
C ASP A 2 -7.43 -15.03 -26.89
N GLY A 3 -7.44 -16.31 -26.54
CA GLY A 3 -7.32 -17.45 -27.48
C GLY A 3 -5.97 -17.57 -28.22
N THR A 4 -5.10 -16.58 -28.07
CA THR A 4 -3.81 -16.46 -28.78
C THR A 4 -2.63 -17.03 -27.99
N VAL A 5 -2.73 -17.12 -26.66
CA VAL A 5 -1.69 -17.64 -25.76
C VAL A 5 -2.32 -18.58 -24.73
N ASN A 6 -1.90 -19.84 -24.75
CA ASN A 6 -2.38 -20.92 -23.87
C ASN A 6 -1.33 -21.23 -22.79
N TRP A 7 -1.05 -20.26 -21.92
CA TRP A 7 -0.19 -20.48 -20.76
C TRP A 7 -1.04 -20.88 -19.56
N SER A 8 -0.48 -21.70 -18.67
CA SER A 8 -1.09 -21.97 -17.37
C SER A 8 -1.09 -20.70 -16.52
N TRP A 9 -2.05 -20.58 -15.62
CA TRP A 9 -2.14 -19.48 -14.67
C TRP A 9 -0.91 -19.42 -13.78
N ALA A 10 -0.34 -20.58 -13.42
CA ALA A 10 0.93 -20.65 -12.71
C ALA A 10 2.07 -19.92 -13.46
N THR A 11 2.18 -20.10 -14.78
CA THR A 11 3.18 -19.42 -15.62
C THR A 11 2.88 -17.92 -15.77
N THR A 12 1.61 -17.55 -15.95
CA THR A 12 1.25 -16.13 -16.08
C THR A 12 1.55 -15.31 -14.81
N LEU A 13 1.58 -15.97 -13.65
CA LEU A 13 1.83 -15.35 -12.35
C LEU A 13 3.29 -15.46 -11.89
N ILE A 14 4.23 -15.86 -12.75
CA ILE A 14 5.68 -15.87 -12.43
C ILE A 14 6.17 -14.55 -11.81
N PRO A 15 5.82 -13.36 -12.34
CA PRO A 15 6.23 -12.11 -11.71
C PRO A 15 5.73 -11.97 -10.27
N LEU A 16 4.49 -12.40 -10.00
CA LEU A 16 3.91 -12.40 -8.65
C LEU A 16 4.64 -13.38 -7.73
N TRP A 17 4.98 -14.57 -8.22
CA TRP A 17 5.74 -15.56 -7.45
C TRP A 17 7.13 -15.05 -7.07
N ILE A 18 7.81 -14.35 -7.99
CA ILE A 18 9.10 -13.72 -7.71
C ILE A 18 8.94 -12.64 -6.63
N CYS A 19 7.94 -11.77 -6.75
CA CYS A 19 7.65 -10.76 -5.73
C CYS A 19 7.39 -11.40 -4.36
N ASN A 20 6.57 -12.44 -4.29
CA ASN A 20 6.30 -13.17 -3.05
C ASN A 20 7.58 -13.79 -2.47
N ALA A 21 8.40 -14.43 -3.31
CA ALA A 21 9.65 -15.06 -2.88
C ALA A 21 10.66 -14.06 -2.29
N LEU A 22 10.63 -12.81 -2.75
CA LEU A 22 11.49 -11.73 -2.21
C LEU A 22 10.89 -11.06 -0.98
N VAL A 23 9.58 -10.76 -1.02
CA VAL A 23 8.90 -9.95 0.00
C VAL A 23 8.56 -10.78 1.24
N LEU A 24 8.14 -12.04 1.10
CA LEU A 24 7.73 -12.86 2.24
C LEU A 24 8.86 -13.09 3.26
N PRO A 25 10.09 -13.47 2.87
CA PRO A 25 11.19 -13.63 3.82
C PRO A 25 11.53 -12.30 4.52
N TYR A 26 11.48 -11.19 3.79
CA TYR A 26 11.70 -9.86 4.34
C TYR A 26 10.64 -9.50 5.40
N LEU A 27 9.36 -9.75 5.11
CA LEU A 27 8.26 -9.50 6.05
C LEU A 27 8.33 -10.39 7.28
N VAL A 28 8.64 -11.68 7.12
CA VAL A 28 8.85 -12.61 8.24
C VAL A 28 10.00 -12.14 9.11
N HIS A 29 11.13 -11.77 8.52
CA HIS A 29 12.28 -11.25 9.28
C HIS A 29 11.93 -9.94 10.02
N LYS A 30 11.22 -9.01 9.38
CA LYS A 30 10.76 -7.77 10.02
C LYS A 30 9.78 -8.07 11.16
N ASN A 31 8.87 -9.01 10.96
CA ASN A 31 7.93 -9.46 11.98
C ASN A 31 8.62 -10.16 13.14
N MET A 32 9.85 -10.66 13.03
CA MET A 32 10.57 -11.27 14.16
C MET A 32 11.30 -10.26 15.07
N LYS A 33 11.31 -8.97 14.71
CA LYS A 33 11.97 -7.95 15.54
C LYS A 33 11.08 -7.61 16.74
N PRO A 34 11.62 -7.63 17.98
CA PRO A 34 10.84 -7.35 19.17
C PRO A 34 10.28 -5.92 19.14
N ILE A 35 9.00 -5.77 19.46
CA ILE A 35 8.33 -4.48 19.60
C ILE A 35 8.90 -3.80 20.85
N LYS A 36 9.74 -2.77 20.65
CA LYS A 36 10.20 -1.91 21.74
C LYS A 36 9.10 -0.88 22.04
N ILE A 37 8.28 -1.13 23.04
CA ILE A 37 7.36 -0.13 23.57
C ILE A 37 8.20 0.82 24.44
N ASN A 38 8.38 2.07 23.99
CA ASN A 38 9.00 3.10 24.82
C ASN A 38 8.01 3.50 25.92
N LEU A 39 8.07 2.83 27.07
CA LEU A 39 7.41 3.23 28.30
C LEU A 39 8.12 4.46 28.90
N ASN A 40 7.97 5.62 28.27
CA ASN A 40 8.40 6.89 28.85
C ASN A 40 7.22 7.63 29.46
N THR A 41 6.47 7.02 30.39
CA THR A 41 5.69 7.74 31.41
C THR A 41 5.21 6.80 32.51
N SER A 42 5.93 6.75 33.63
CA SER A 42 5.41 6.97 34.99
C SER A 42 6.44 6.51 36.03
N GLU A 43 7.03 7.51 36.66
CA GLU A 43 7.52 7.60 38.04
C GLU A 43 7.73 6.30 38.84
N GLU A 44 9.01 6.07 39.16
CA GLU A 44 9.56 5.66 40.45
C GLU A 44 8.70 4.84 41.42
N THR A 45 9.01 3.55 41.53
CA THR A 45 9.04 2.86 42.82
C THR A 45 10.22 1.88 42.84
N PRO A 46 11.20 2.00 43.75
CA PRO A 46 12.33 1.10 43.81
C PRO A 46 11.92 -0.12 44.65
N LEU A 47 11.42 -1.16 43.98
CA LEU A 47 11.36 -2.48 44.61
C LEU A 47 12.54 -3.31 44.12
N VAL A 48 13.40 -3.62 45.09
CA VAL A 48 14.50 -4.57 45.04
C VAL A 48 13.98 -5.91 44.49
N GLY A 49 14.09 -6.09 43.17
CA GLY A 49 13.85 -7.36 42.48
C GLY A 49 15.19 -8.04 42.19
N LYS A 50 15.32 -9.31 42.60
CA LYS A 50 16.47 -10.15 42.30
C LYS A 50 16.73 -10.17 40.79
N ALA A 51 17.99 -10.04 40.40
CA ALA A 51 18.45 -10.27 39.03
C ALA A 51 18.05 -11.69 38.59
N GLY A 52 16.96 -11.79 37.83
CA GLY A 52 16.42 -13.05 37.31
C GLY A 52 14.91 -13.25 37.45
N GLU A 53 14.21 -12.44 38.24
CA GLU A 53 12.75 -12.55 38.40
C GLU A 53 12.07 -11.56 37.44
N LYS A 54 11.67 -12.07 36.26
CA LYS A 54 10.86 -11.30 35.32
C LYS A 54 9.56 -10.92 36.03
N THR A 55 9.20 -9.65 35.94
CA THR A 55 7.91 -9.21 36.49
C THR A 55 6.77 -9.91 35.72
N MET A 56 5.64 -10.22 36.38
CA MET A 56 4.47 -10.83 35.68
C MET A 56 4.06 -10.03 34.43
N ALA A 57 4.28 -8.71 34.43
CA ALA A 57 4.03 -7.85 33.28
C ALA A 57 4.99 -8.11 32.10
N GLU A 58 6.25 -8.44 32.37
CA GLU A 58 7.26 -8.72 31.34
C GLU A 58 7.01 -10.07 30.66
N GLU A 59 6.63 -11.10 31.43
CA GLU A 59 6.26 -12.42 30.88
C GLU A 59 4.97 -12.35 30.05
N ALA A 60 3.96 -11.60 30.51
CA ALA A 60 2.74 -11.38 29.75
C ALA A 60 3.01 -10.63 28.43
N MET A 61 3.93 -9.65 28.45
CA MET A 61 4.31 -8.89 27.26
C MET A 61 5.12 -9.73 26.26
N GLU A 62 5.99 -10.63 26.72
CA GLU A 62 6.73 -11.58 25.88
C GLU A 62 5.78 -12.59 25.20
N SER A 63 4.82 -13.12 25.94
CA SER A 63 3.78 -14.01 25.42
C SER A 63 2.91 -13.32 24.37
N ALA A 64 2.48 -12.07 24.62
CA ALA A 64 1.69 -11.28 23.67
C ALA A 64 2.47 -10.99 22.38
N ASN A 65 3.76 -10.63 22.49
CA ASN A 65 4.61 -10.42 21.31
C ASN A 65 4.76 -11.71 20.50
N CYS A 66 5.05 -12.84 21.15
CA CYS A 66 5.15 -14.15 20.49
C CYS A 66 3.84 -14.50 19.75
N PHE A 67 2.69 -14.27 20.40
CA PHE A 67 1.38 -14.49 19.81
C PHE A 67 1.13 -13.63 18.57
N ILE A 68 1.44 -12.33 18.63
CA ILE A 68 1.30 -11.39 17.50
C ILE A 68 2.19 -11.82 16.33
N HIS A 69 3.46 -12.14 16.60
CA HIS A 69 4.41 -12.55 15.57
C HIS A 69 3.99 -13.84 14.89
N THR A 70 3.55 -14.83 15.68
CA THR A 70 3.07 -16.12 15.17
C THR A 70 1.80 -15.94 14.34
N THR A 71 0.85 -15.14 14.81
CA THR A 71 -0.42 -14.84 14.12
C THR A 71 -0.17 -14.17 12.77
N ARG A 72 0.72 -13.18 12.72
CA ARG A 72 1.06 -12.46 11.48
C ARG A 72 1.76 -13.37 10.46
N ASN A 73 2.70 -14.21 10.92
CA ASN A 73 3.39 -15.14 10.03
C ASN A 73 2.45 -16.23 9.50
N LEU A 74 1.51 -16.71 10.33
CA LEU A 74 0.48 -17.65 9.91
C LEU A 74 -0.46 -17.02 8.86
N ALA A 75 -0.87 -15.77 9.04
CA ALA A 75 -1.67 -15.05 8.05
C ALA A 75 -0.94 -14.92 6.70
N LEU A 76 0.36 -14.62 6.69
CA LEU A 76 1.17 -14.57 5.45
C LEU A 76 1.20 -15.91 4.71
N LEU A 77 1.37 -17.02 5.43
CA LEU A 77 1.33 -18.37 4.84
C LEU A 77 -0.06 -18.71 4.30
N ALA A 78 -1.12 -18.30 5.01
CA ALA A 78 -2.49 -18.48 4.57
C ALA A 78 -2.80 -17.67 3.30
N TYR A 79 -2.27 -16.45 3.18
CA TYR A 79 -2.35 -15.66 1.94
C TYR A 79 -1.65 -16.36 0.77
N LEU A 80 -0.44 -16.89 0.96
CA LEU A 80 0.26 -17.64 -0.09
C LEU A 80 -0.54 -18.88 -0.52
N THR A 81 -1.09 -19.61 0.45
CA THR A 81 -1.92 -20.80 0.20
C THR A 81 -3.17 -20.44 -0.62
N SER A 82 -3.81 -19.30 -0.32
CA SER A 82 -4.97 -18.83 -1.09
C SER A 82 -4.63 -18.58 -2.56
N GLN A 83 -3.45 -18.02 -2.85
CA GLN A 83 -3.01 -17.76 -4.23
C GLN A 83 -2.80 -19.08 -4.99
N ILE A 84 -2.21 -20.09 -4.34
CA ILE A 84 -2.02 -21.41 -4.93
C ILE A 84 -3.37 -22.05 -5.27
N PHE A 85 -4.34 -22.00 -4.35
CA PHE A 85 -5.67 -22.59 -4.60
C PHE A 85 -6.42 -21.88 -5.74
N VAL A 86 -6.32 -20.55 -5.82
CA VAL A 86 -6.89 -19.79 -6.93
C VAL A 86 -6.27 -20.23 -8.26
N VAL A 87 -4.94 -20.42 -8.32
CA VAL A 87 -4.27 -20.90 -9.54
C VAL A 87 -4.70 -22.30 -9.92
N LEU A 88 -4.74 -23.23 -8.96
CA LEU A 88 -5.18 -24.61 -9.22
C LEU A 88 -6.62 -24.66 -9.73
N ARG A 89 -7.49 -23.79 -9.20
CA ARG A 89 -8.88 -23.66 -9.65
C ARG A 89 -8.96 -23.07 -11.05
N LEU A 90 -8.21 -22.00 -11.32
CA LEU A 90 -8.18 -21.33 -12.62
C LEU A 90 -7.57 -22.19 -13.74
N ASP A 91 -6.62 -23.07 -13.41
CA ASP A 91 -6.04 -24.08 -14.31
C ASP A 91 -6.93 -25.32 -14.48
N HIS A 92 -8.14 -25.32 -13.90
CA HIS A 92 -9.07 -26.45 -13.91
C HIS A 92 -8.51 -27.76 -13.34
N VAL A 93 -7.47 -27.68 -12.50
CA VAL A 93 -6.92 -28.84 -11.77
C VAL A 93 -7.87 -29.29 -10.67
N VAL A 94 -8.61 -28.33 -10.10
CA VAL A 94 -9.52 -28.55 -8.96
C VAL A 94 -10.92 -28.02 -9.28
N GLU A 95 -11.94 -28.84 -9.01
CA GLU A 95 -13.33 -28.53 -9.33
C GLU A 95 -14.15 -27.88 -8.20
N TRP A 96 -13.52 -27.51 -7.09
CA TRP A 96 -14.21 -27.00 -5.88
C TRP A 96 -14.93 -25.67 -6.07
N HIS A 97 -15.98 -25.45 -5.27
CA HIS A 97 -16.65 -24.16 -5.14
C HIS A 97 -15.66 -23.05 -4.73
N TRP A 98 -15.85 -21.85 -5.26
CA TRP A 98 -15.04 -20.66 -4.97
C TRP A 98 -15.02 -20.33 -3.47
N LEU A 99 -16.13 -20.58 -2.76
CA LEU A 99 -16.19 -20.47 -1.31
C LEU A 99 -15.13 -21.35 -0.59
N LEU A 100 -14.87 -22.57 -1.08
CA LEU A 100 -13.85 -23.45 -0.49
C LEU A 100 -12.44 -23.02 -0.87
N VAL A 101 -12.24 -22.59 -2.11
CA VAL A 101 -10.96 -22.09 -2.63
C VAL A 101 -10.45 -20.90 -1.80
N PHE A 102 -11.35 -20.04 -1.33
CA PHE A 102 -11.00 -18.88 -0.51
C PHE A 102 -10.90 -19.13 1.00
N ILE A 103 -11.07 -20.37 1.50
CA ILE A 103 -10.92 -20.65 2.95
C ILE A 103 -9.60 -20.13 3.54
N PRO A 104 -8.42 -20.37 2.92
CA PRO A 104 -7.17 -19.85 3.46
C PRO A 104 -7.15 -18.32 3.53
N TYR A 105 -7.81 -17.65 2.59
CA TYR A 105 -7.95 -16.19 2.60
C TYR A 105 -8.82 -15.73 3.77
N TYR A 106 -9.96 -16.38 4.02
CA TYR A 106 -10.83 -16.03 5.15
C TYR A 106 -10.12 -16.18 6.50
N VAL A 107 -9.34 -17.25 6.66
CA VAL A 107 -8.51 -17.45 7.85
C VAL A 107 -7.50 -16.31 7.98
N ALA A 108 -6.82 -15.93 6.90
CA ALA A 108 -5.85 -14.83 6.91
C ALA A 108 -6.49 -13.47 7.29
N SER A 109 -7.65 -13.15 6.74
CA SER A 109 -8.37 -11.91 7.04
C SER A 109 -8.87 -11.85 8.48
N VAL A 110 -9.33 -12.98 9.05
CA VAL A 110 -9.72 -13.05 10.47
C VAL A 110 -8.51 -12.86 11.39
N LEU A 111 -7.38 -13.49 11.09
CA LEU A 111 -6.13 -13.32 11.86
C LEU A 111 -5.58 -11.89 11.78
N SER A 112 -5.86 -11.18 10.69
CA SER A 112 -5.40 -9.80 10.43
C SER A 112 -6.40 -8.72 10.87
N CYS A 113 -7.60 -9.12 11.37
CA CYS A 113 -8.71 -8.21 11.69
C CYS A 113 -9.18 -7.34 10.51
N GLU A 114 -9.12 -7.86 9.28
CA GLU A 114 -9.51 -7.16 8.04
C GLU A 114 -10.97 -7.43 7.69
N GLY A 115 -11.89 -6.83 8.45
CA GLY A 115 -13.34 -7.13 8.35
C GLY A 115 -13.98 -6.80 6.99
N PHE A 116 -13.59 -5.67 6.36
CA PHE A 116 -14.15 -5.27 5.06
C PHE A 116 -13.72 -6.22 3.93
N ASP A 117 -12.47 -6.67 3.95
CA ASP A 117 -11.91 -7.58 2.95
C ASP A 117 -12.51 -8.98 3.04
N LEU A 118 -12.85 -9.42 4.27
CA LEU A 118 -13.58 -10.66 4.49
C LEU A 118 -14.97 -10.62 3.84
N ILE A 119 -15.74 -9.55 4.06
CA ILE A 119 -17.06 -9.40 3.45
C ILE A 119 -16.95 -9.33 1.93
N GLN A 120 -15.97 -8.56 1.42
CA GLN A 120 -15.73 -8.39 -0.01
C GLN A 120 -15.39 -9.72 -0.69
N SER A 121 -14.49 -10.50 -0.11
CA SER A 121 -14.08 -11.81 -0.65
C SER A 121 -15.22 -12.82 -0.62
N LEU A 122 -16.04 -12.84 0.43
CA LEU A 122 -17.21 -13.70 0.51
C LEU A 122 -18.24 -13.38 -0.59
N LEU A 123 -18.49 -12.09 -0.84
CA LEU A 123 -19.39 -11.66 -1.91
C LEU A 123 -18.85 -12.05 -3.30
N ILE A 124 -17.54 -11.90 -3.53
CA ILE A 124 -16.89 -12.32 -4.78
C ILE A 124 -17.02 -13.84 -4.97
N ALA A 125 -16.74 -14.62 -3.92
CA ALA A 125 -16.84 -16.07 -3.96
C ALA A 125 -18.27 -16.55 -4.27
N ALA A 126 -19.26 -16.02 -3.54
CA ALA A 126 -20.66 -16.34 -3.74
C ALA A 126 -21.16 -15.95 -5.15
N LYS A 127 -20.66 -14.82 -5.68
CA LYS A 127 -20.96 -14.39 -7.05
C LYS A 127 -20.36 -15.33 -8.08
N MET A 128 -19.09 -15.72 -7.91
CA MET A 128 -18.39 -16.65 -8.80
C MET A 128 -18.98 -18.07 -8.77
N ASP A 129 -19.57 -18.49 -7.65
CA ASP A 129 -20.30 -19.76 -7.52
C ASP A 129 -21.74 -19.70 -8.08
N GLY A 130 -22.18 -18.54 -8.59
CA GLY A 130 -23.53 -18.37 -9.14
C GLY A 130 -24.63 -18.29 -8.07
N MET A 131 -24.28 -18.15 -6.79
CA MET A 131 -25.25 -18.01 -5.69
C MET A 131 -25.87 -16.60 -5.65
N LEU A 132 -25.22 -15.61 -6.26
CA LEU A 132 -25.63 -14.20 -6.25
C LEU A 132 -25.92 -13.68 -7.66
N ASN A 133 -27.16 -13.23 -7.91
CA ASN A 133 -27.58 -12.70 -9.22
C ASN A 133 -27.35 -11.18 -9.40
N SER A 134 -26.59 -10.54 -8.51
CA SER A 134 -26.34 -9.09 -8.53
C SER A 134 -25.30 -8.65 -9.57
N THR A 135 -25.22 -7.35 -9.88
CA THR A 135 -24.15 -6.78 -10.72
C THR A 135 -22.81 -6.78 -10.00
N TRP A 136 -21.71 -6.80 -10.77
CA TRP A 136 -20.36 -6.70 -10.21
C TRP A 136 -20.14 -5.40 -9.44
N LEU A 137 -20.80 -4.32 -9.85
CA LEU A 137 -20.81 -3.04 -9.11
C LEU A 137 -21.31 -3.21 -7.66
N LEU A 138 -22.37 -4.01 -7.46
CA LEU A 138 -22.94 -4.25 -6.12
C LEU A 138 -22.13 -5.27 -5.34
N THR A 139 -21.56 -6.28 -5.99
CA THR A 139 -20.67 -7.26 -5.35
C THR A 139 -19.42 -6.59 -4.78
N LEU A 140 -18.89 -5.56 -5.46
CA LEU A 140 -17.73 -4.79 -5.02
C LEU A 140 -18.07 -3.64 -4.06
N MET A 141 -19.29 -3.63 -3.50
CA MET A 141 -19.77 -2.52 -2.68
C MET A 141 -18.88 -2.17 -1.47
N PRO A 142 -18.42 -3.14 -0.67
CA PRO A 142 -17.49 -2.88 0.43
C PRO A 142 -16.22 -2.12 0.00
N SER A 143 -15.67 -2.44 -1.18
CA SER A 143 -14.46 -1.79 -1.69
C SER A 143 -14.65 -0.31 -2.06
N TRP A 144 -15.88 0.15 -2.34
CA TRP A 144 -16.16 1.56 -2.65
C TRP A 144 -15.87 2.48 -1.47
N VAL A 145 -16.09 2.00 -0.24
CA VAL A 145 -15.84 2.80 0.97
C VAL A 145 -14.33 3.06 1.09
N GLY A 146 -13.51 2.02 0.98
CA GLY A 146 -12.06 2.15 0.97
C GLY A 146 -11.58 3.04 -0.17
N LEU A 147 -12.08 2.81 -1.39
CA LEU A 147 -11.71 3.61 -2.56
C LEU A 147 -12.05 5.09 -2.40
N ALA A 148 -13.25 5.42 -1.90
CA ALA A 148 -13.67 6.80 -1.65
C ALA A 148 -12.80 7.46 -0.58
N ILE A 149 -12.46 6.74 0.49
CA ILE A 149 -11.54 7.23 1.51
C ILE A 149 -10.18 7.54 0.87
N PHE A 150 -9.59 6.59 0.12
CA PHE A 150 -8.30 6.80 -0.53
C PHE A 150 -8.32 7.97 -1.53
N LEU A 151 -9.37 8.09 -2.34
CA LEU A 151 -9.49 9.15 -3.35
C LEU A 151 -9.64 10.55 -2.75
N VAL A 152 -10.26 10.69 -1.58
CA VAL A 152 -10.52 11.99 -0.95
C VAL A 152 -9.46 12.35 0.08
N PHE A 153 -9.09 11.40 0.95
CA PHE A 153 -8.18 11.69 2.07
C PHE A 153 -6.74 11.88 1.60
N LEU A 154 -6.25 11.16 0.59
CA LEU A 154 -4.85 11.33 0.16
C LEU A 154 -4.58 12.70 -0.48
N PRO A 155 -5.41 13.23 -1.42
CA PRO A 155 -5.23 14.59 -1.92
C PRO A 155 -5.40 15.65 -0.83
N LEU A 156 -6.29 15.41 0.13
CA LEU A 156 -6.44 16.30 1.28
C LEU A 156 -5.17 16.28 2.14
N GLN A 157 -4.67 15.11 2.51
CA GLN A 157 -3.42 14.97 3.27
C GLN A 157 -2.25 15.66 2.57
N THR A 158 -2.12 15.55 1.25
CA THR A 158 -1.07 16.25 0.51
C THR A 158 -1.26 17.77 0.55
N TYR A 159 -2.49 18.28 0.38
CA TYR A 159 -2.76 19.72 0.51
C TYR A 159 -2.39 20.27 1.90
N TRP A 160 -2.69 19.53 2.96
CA TRP A 160 -2.42 19.94 4.34
C TRP A 160 -0.96 19.73 4.76
N ALA A 161 -0.30 18.66 4.30
CA ALA A 161 1.10 18.38 4.63
C ALA A 161 2.07 19.43 4.08
N PHE A 162 1.76 20.03 2.92
CA PHE A 162 2.54 21.12 2.36
C PHE A 162 2.10 22.49 2.86
N LYS A 163 1.08 22.57 3.74
CA LYS A 163 0.73 23.82 4.42
C LYS A 163 1.79 24.09 5.48
N ALA A 164 2.62 25.11 5.25
CA ALA A 164 3.62 25.58 6.22
C ALA A 164 3.04 25.60 7.64
N SER A 165 3.75 24.95 8.56
CA SER A 165 3.38 24.94 9.97
C SER A 165 3.57 26.36 10.52
N PRO A 166 2.71 26.84 11.44
CA PRO A 166 2.92 28.13 12.10
C PRO A 166 4.24 28.23 12.87
N ASP A 167 4.89 27.09 13.17
CA ASP A 167 6.13 26.97 13.94
C ASP A 167 7.39 26.73 13.07
N ASP A 168 7.28 26.71 11.73
CA ASP A 168 8.46 26.61 10.87
C ASP A 168 9.16 27.98 10.78
N ASP A 169 10.45 28.04 11.10
CA ASP A 169 11.29 29.25 11.06
C ASP A 169 11.05 30.08 9.79
N ASP A 170 11.01 31.41 9.94
CA ASP A 170 10.69 32.43 8.91
C ASP A 170 11.55 32.35 7.61
N ASP A 171 12.54 31.46 7.56
CA ASP A 171 13.45 31.24 6.43
C ASP A 171 12.92 30.23 5.38
N VAL A 172 11.81 29.52 5.63
CA VAL A 172 11.21 28.60 4.65
C VAL A 172 10.11 29.32 3.86
N GLU A 173 10.46 29.81 2.67
CA GLU A 173 9.51 30.48 1.78
C GLU A 173 8.28 29.58 1.51
N PRO A 174 7.06 29.98 1.94
CA PRO A 174 5.90 29.11 1.85
C PRO A 174 5.57 28.85 0.39
N LYS A 175 5.79 27.61 -0.09
CA LYS A 175 5.38 27.19 -1.44
C LYS A 175 3.98 27.69 -1.75
N SER A 176 3.84 28.43 -2.85
CA SER A 176 2.60 29.13 -3.25
C SER A 176 1.36 28.26 -3.07
N ARG A 177 0.26 28.86 -2.57
CA ARG A 177 -1.05 28.20 -2.45
C ARG A 177 -1.48 27.53 -3.75
N VAL A 178 -1.12 28.15 -4.88
CA VAL A 178 -1.40 27.65 -6.23
C VAL A 178 -0.64 26.33 -6.48
N PHE A 179 0.63 26.25 -6.11
CA PHE A 179 1.43 25.03 -6.25
C PHE A 179 0.82 23.85 -5.45
N ARG A 180 0.40 24.09 -4.20
CA ARG A 180 -0.22 23.06 -3.35
C ARG A 180 -1.52 22.52 -3.95
N PHE A 181 -2.35 23.41 -4.50
CA PHE A 181 -3.59 23.03 -5.17
C PHE A 181 -3.31 22.15 -6.40
N PHE A 182 -2.38 22.55 -7.27
CA PHE A 182 -2.03 21.76 -8.45
C PHE A 182 -1.40 20.40 -8.09
N LEU A 183 -0.61 20.34 -7.02
CA LEU A 183 -0.05 19.08 -6.52
C LEU A 183 -1.16 18.13 -6.04
N ALA A 184 -2.07 18.62 -5.19
CA ALA A 184 -3.20 17.83 -4.69
C ALA A 184 -4.13 17.38 -5.83
N LEU A 185 -4.39 18.26 -6.80
CA LEU A 185 -5.17 17.96 -8.00
C LEU A 185 -4.48 16.90 -8.87
N GLY A 186 -3.17 16.99 -9.05
CA GLY A 186 -2.37 15.99 -9.76
C GLY A 186 -2.41 14.62 -9.08
N VAL A 187 -2.32 14.59 -7.75
CA VAL A 187 -2.49 13.35 -6.95
C VAL A 187 -3.90 12.79 -7.12
N PHE A 188 -4.94 13.62 -7.05
CA PHE A 188 -6.32 13.19 -7.26
C PHE A 188 -6.51 12.54 -8.64
N PHE A 189 -6.10 13.21 -9.71
CA PHE A 189 -6.20 12.65 -11.06
C PHE A 189 -5.39 11.36 -11.20
N SER A 190 -4.18 11.31 -10.62
CA SER A 190 -3.36 10.10 -10.62
C SER A 190 -4.08 8.92 -9.96
N LEU A 191 -4.74 9.15 -8.83
CA LEU A 191 -5.53 8.12 -8.13
C LEU A 191 -6.79 7.72 -8.90
N VAL A 192 -7.45 8.65 -9.59
CA VAL A 192 -8.59 8.34 -10.49
C VAL A 192 -8.13 7.43 -11.62
N PHE A 193 -7.01 7.73 -12.27
CA PHE A 193 -6.44 6.85 -13.30
C PHE A 193 -5.97 5.51 -12.73
N LEU A 194 -5.44 5.48 -11.51
CA LEU A 194 -5.01 4.26 -10.85
C LEU A 194 -6.19 3.33 -10.50
N SER A 195 -7.35 3.91 -10.18
CA SER A 195 -8.58 3.18 -9.87
C SER A 195 -9.45 2.88 -11.09
N SER A 196 -9.25 3.58 -12.21
CA SER A 196 -9.94 3.37 -13.49
C SER A 196 -10.00 1.90 -13.96
N PRO A 197 -8.93 1.08 -13.84
CA PRO A 197 -8.97 -0.34 -14.18
C PRO A 197 -10.08 -1.14 -13.48
N ILE A 198 -10.45 -0.77 -12.24
CA ILE A 198 -11.55 -1.42 -11.50
C ILE A 198 -12.87 -1.19 -12.24
N PHE A 199 -13.15 0.05 -12.66
CA PHE A 199 -14.37 0.38 -13.40
C PHE A 199 -14.41 -0.27 -14.78
N ILE A 200 -13.27 -0.27 -15.48
CA ILE A 200 -13.15 -0.93 -16.80
C ILE A 200 -13.36 -2.45 -16.64
N ALA A 201 -12.81 -3.06 -15.59
CA ALA A 201 -13.02 -4.47 -15.29
C ALA A 201 -14.49 -4.80 -14.96
N ILE A 202 -15.16 -3.99 -14.15
CA ILE A 202 -16.61 -4.14 -13.87
C ILE A 202 -17.41 -4.05 -15.17
N TYR A 203 -17.12 -3.06 -16.01
CA TYR A 203 -17.79 -2.89 -17.29
C TYR A 203 -17.61 -4.12 -18.19
N ARG A 204 -16.40 -4.70 -18.20
CA ARG A 204 -16.12 -5.94 -18.93
C ARG A 204 -16.88 -7.15 -18.37
N LEU A 205 -16.97 -7.24 -17.04
CA LEU A 205 -17.57 -8.37 -16.36
C LEU A 205 -19.11 -8.38 -16.48
N ASP A 206 -19.76 -7.21 -16.52
CA ASP A 206 -21.22 -7.10 -16.60
C ASP A 206 -21.75 -6.89 -18.04
N TYR A 207 -21.04 -6.15 -18.91
CA TYR A 207 -21.66 -5.59 -20.12
C TYR A 207 -20.94 -5.86 -21.45
N ALA A 208 -19.61 -6.05 -21.47
CA ALA A 208 -18.86 -6.08 -22.73
C ALA A 208 -17.66 -7.05 -22.73
N ALA A 209 -17.48 -7.79 -23.82
CA ALA A 209 -16.26 -8.57 -24.04
C ALA A 209 -15.26 -7.78 -24.90
N PHE A 210 -14.17 -7.32 -24.28
CA PHE A 210 -13.03 -6.71 -24.98
C PHE A 210 -11.71 -7.26 -24.43
N SER A 211 -10.59 -7.04 -25.15
CA SER A 211 -9.28 -7.53 -24.72
C SER A 211 -8.88 -6.97 -23.37
N THR A 212 -8.29 -7.81 -22.52
CA THR A 212 -7.80 -7.40 -21.19
C THR A 212 -6.74 -6.31 -21.26
N PHE A 213 -6.10 -6.11 -22.42
CA PHE A 213 -5.16 -5.01 -22.66
C PHE A 213 -5.76 -3.63 -22.32
N TYR A 214 -7.03 -3.39 -22.64
CA TYR A 214 -7.68 -2.11 -22.36
C TYR A 214 -7.86 -1.84 -20.86
N ILE A 215 -7.88 -2.89 -20.03
CA ILE A 215 -7.93 -2.75 -18.55
C ILE A 215 -6.61 -2.16 -18.04
N ALA A 216 -5.48 -2.49 -18.68
CA ALA A 216 -4.15 -2.00 -18.30
C ALA A 216 -3.81 -0.62 -18.88
N LEU A 217 -4.59 -0.12 -19.84
CA LEU A 217 -4.34 1.14 -20.54
C LEU A 217 -4.17 2.35 -19.60
N PRO A 218 -5.02 2.55 -18.56
CA PRO A 218 -4.83 3.68 -17.63
C PRO A 218 -3.45 3.68 -16.95
N PHE A 219 -2.90 2.51 -16.63
CA PHE A 219 -1.55 2.41 -16.05
C PHE A 219 -0.47 2.81 -17.05
N PHE A 220 -0.56 2.37 -18.30
CA PHE A 220 0.40 2.76 -19.33
C PHE A 220 0.38 4.26 -19.58
N VAL A 221 -0.80 4.88 -19.56
CA VAL A 221 -0.95 6.34 -19.66
C VAL A 221 -0.29 7.03 -18.47
N LEU A 222 -0.53 6.57 -17.24
CA LEU A 222 0.11 7.13 -16.04
C LEU A 222 1.64 7.03 -16.10
N VAL A 223 2.17 5.86 -16.43
CA VAL A 223 3.63 5.64 -16.55
C VAL A 223 4.21 6.52 -17.65
N GLY A 224 3.54 6.64 -18.80
CA GLY A 224 3.96 7.51 -19.89
C GLY A 224 4.03 8.98 -19.47
N VAL A 225 3.00 9.48 -18.79
CA VAL A 225 2.97 10.86 -18.26
C VAL A 225 4.08 11.08 -17.23
N ALA A 226 4.30 10.12 -16.33
CA ALA A 226 5.35 10.22 -15.32
C ALA A 226 6.76 10.27 -15.95
N ILE A 227 7.02 9.47 -16.98
CA ILE A 227 8.29 9.49 -17.71
C ILE A 227 8.49 10.84 -18.41
N VAL A 228 7.47 11.33 -19.12
CA VAL A 228 7.55 12.64 -19.83
C VAL A 228 7.77 13.78 -18.85
N ALA A 229 7.07 13.79 -17.71
CA ALA A 229 7.24 14.78 -16.67
C ALA A 229 8.65 14.73 -16.05
N GLY A 230 9.17 13.53 -15.78
CA GLY A 230 10.53 13.35 -15.26
C GLY A 230 11.61 13.79 -16.26
N LEU A 231 11.43 13.51 -17.55
CA LEU A 231 12.33 14.02 -18.58
C LEU A 231 12.27 15.55 -18.66
N ALA A 232 11.06 16.12 -18.69
CA ALA A 232 10.88 17.58 -18.71
C ALA A 232 11.55 18.26 -17.50
N SER A 233 11.45 17.68 -16.30
CA SER A 233 12.09 18.26 -15.11
C SER A 233 13.61 18.29 -15.21
N VAL A 234 14.23 17.27 -15.83
CA VAL A 234 15.68 17.24 -16.05
C VAL A 234 16.11 18.33 -17.03
N PHE A 235 15.33 18.57 -18.10
CA PHE A 235 15.68 19.60 -19.09
C PHE A 235 15.35 21.03 -18.65
N LEU A 236 14.39 21.22 -17.73
CA LEU A 236 13.97 22.54 -17.23
C LEU A 236 14.75 23.02 -16.00
N MET A 237 15.50 22.14 -15.31
CA MET A 237 16.45 22.56 -14.26
C MET A 237 17.71 23.14 -14.90
N THR A 238 17.65 24.40 -15.34
CA THR A 238 18.86 25.19 -15.57
C THR A 238 19.48 25.56 -14.22
N PRO A 239 20.77 25.29 -13.99
CA PRO A 239 21.42 25.63 -12.73
C PRO A 239 21.42 27.14 -12.52
N GLU A 240 20.93 27.61 -11.36
CA GLU A 240 21.08 29.01 -10.96
C GLU A 240 22.58 29.30 -10.77
N PRO A 241 23.12 30.40 -11.36
CA PRO A 241 24.51 30.76 -11.19
C PRO A 241 24.77 31.15 -9.74
N THR A 242 25.55 30.32 -9.03
CA THR A 242 26.00 30.59 -7.67
C THR A 242 26.88 31.84 -7.67
N THR A 243 26.32 32.99 -7.29
CA THR A 243 27.07 34.24 -7.15
C THR A 243 27.77 34.20 -5.79
N SER A 244 29.01 33.74 -5.75
CA SER A 244 29.85 33.85 -4.55
C SER A 244 30.34 35.29 -4.40
N THR A 245 29.69 36.07 -3.54
CA THR A 245 30.21 37.37 -3.11
C THR A 245 31.40 37.16 -2.16
N ILE A 246 32.60 37.44 -2.65
CA ILE A 246 33.83 37.46 -1.84
C ILE A 246 33.85 38.78 -1.07
N TYR A 247 33.73 38.72 0.26
CA TYR A 247 33.96 39.87 1.14
C TYR A 247 35.46 40.08 1.30
N VAL A 248 36.00 41.12 0.67
CA VAL A 248 37.36 41.60 0.96
C VAL A 248 37.30 42.42 2.24
N HIS A 249 37.76 41.85 3.36
CA HIS A 249 38.04 42.62 4.55
C HIS A 249 39.23 43.53 4.27
N ALA A 250 38.97 44.83 4.13
CA ALA A 250 40.02 45.84 4.22
C ALA A 250 40.48 45.87 5.70
N ALA A 251 41.70 45.40 5.95
CA ALA A 251 42.37 45.66 7.21
C ALA A 251 42.62 47.16 7.30
N ALA A 252 41.97 47.82 8.25
CA ALA A 252 42.32 49.18 8.63
C ALA A 252 43.63 49.09 9.44
N ASP A 253 44.72 49.54 8.84
CA ASP A 253 45.97 49.82 9.54
C ASP A 253 45.74 51.04 10.44
N ASP A 254 45.47 50.81 11.72
CA ASP A 254 45.60 51.83 12.77
C ASP A 254 47.09 51.97 13.12
N GLU A 255 47.80 52.83 12.39
CA GLU A 255 49.05 53.45 12.84
C GLU A 255 48.84 54.96 13.02
N CYS A 256 48.77 55.41 14.29
CA CYS A 256 49.43 56.59 14.90
C CYS A 256 48.66 57.09 16.13
#